data_AF-A0A621SB58-F1
#
_entry.id   AF-A0A621SB58-F1
#
_cell.length_a   1.000
_cell.length_b   1.000
_cell.length_c   1.000
_cell.angle_alpha   90.00
_cell.angle_beta   90.00
_cell.angle_gamma   90.00
#
_symmetry.space_group_name_H-M   'P 1'
#
loop_
_entity.id
_entity.type
_entity.pdbx_description
1 polymer ?
#
loop_
_entity_poly.entity_id
_entity_poly.type
_entity_poly.pdbx_seq_one_letter_code
_entity_poly.pdbx_strand_id
1 'polypeptide(L)' 'LEAMKMETEIRAAQAGTVRGIAVKSGDAVSVGDTLMTLA' A
#
# COMPACT_ATOMS: atom_id res chain seq x y z
N LEU A 1 3.65 -4.68 3.74
CA LEU A 1 2.36 -5.15 4.28
C LEU A 1 2.63 -6.43 5.05
N GLU A 2 2.26 -6.51 6.32
CA GLU A 2 2.43 -7.73 7.10
C GLU A 2 1.11 -8.50 7.13
N ALA A 3 1.14 -9.77 6.77
CA ALA A 3 0.02 -10.69 6.93
C ALA A 3 0.54 -12.06 7.34
N MET A 4 -0.01 -12.64 8.41
CA MET A 4 0.34 -13.99 8.89
C MET A 4 1.86 -14.21 9.11
N LYS A 5 2.54 -13.23 9.73
CA LYS A 5 4.01 -13.23 9.96
C LYS A 5 4.85 -13.20 8.68
N MET A 6 4.25 -12.87 7.54
CA MET A 6 4.93 -12.68 6.28
C MET A 6 4.83 -11.23 5.85
N GLU A 7 5.96 -10.67 5.43
CA GLU A 7 6.02 -9.33 4.84
C GLU A 7 5.88 -9.45 3.32
N THR A 8 4.98 -8.66 2.76
CA THR A 8 4.78 -8.52 1.32
C THR A 8 5.12 -7.09 0.90
N GLU A 9 6.00 -6.96 -0.08
CA GLU A 9 6.29 -5.71 -0.75
C GLU A 9 5.14 -5.33 -1.70
N ILE A 10 4.67 -4.10 -1.63
CA ILE A 10 3.70 -3.54 -2.58
C ILE A 10 4.48 -2.83 -3.68
N ARG A 11 4.30 -3.27 -4.92
CA ARG A 11 4.97 -2.69 -6.10
C ARG A 11 3.94 -1.99 -6.98
N ALA A 12 4.36 -0.88 -7.59
CA ALA A 12 3.52 -0.20 -8.57
C ALA A 12 3.33 -1.09 -9.81
N ALA A 13 2.09 -1.20 -10.30
CA ALA A 13 1.78 -1.97 -11.50
C ALA A 13 2.36 -1.33 -12.78
N GLN A 14 2.61 -0.03 -12.75
CA GLN A 14 3.16 0.75 -13.85
C GLN A 14 4.00 1.92 -13.31
N ALA A 15 4.80 2.52 -14.19
CA ALA A 15 5.48 3.77 -13.87
C ALA A 15 4.47 4.91 -13.69
N GLY A 16 4.77 5.83 -12.78
CA GLY A 16 3.90 6.96 -12.44
C GLY A 16 4.48 7.77 -11.28
N THR A 17 3.78 8.83 -10.88
CA THR A 17 4.20 9.68 -9.75
C THR A 17 3.28 9.45 -8.56
N VAL A 18 3.84 9.29 -7.36
CA VAL A 18 3.05 9.14 -6.12
C VAL A 18 2.27 10.43 -5.87
N ARG A 19 0.93 10.33 -5.94
CA ARG A 19 0.04 11.47 -5.71
C ARG A 19 -0.39 11.56 -4.25
N GLY A 20 -0.46 10.43 -3.56
CA GLY A 20 -0.77 10.39 -2.13
C GLY A 20 -0.67 9.01 -1.53
N ILE A 21 -0.33 8.97 -0.24
CA ILE A 21 -0.30 7.77 0.60
C ILE A 21 -1.46 7.91 1.59
N ALA A 22 -2.35 6.92 1.63
CA ALA A 22 -3.57 6.96 2.44
C ALA A 22 -3.43 6.27 3.81
N VAL A 23 -2.26 5.69 4.09
CA VAL A 23 -1.98 4.90 5.29
C VAL A 23 -0.69 5.36 5.97
N LYS A 24 -0.57 5.10 7.26
CA LYS A 24 0.64 5.31 8.05
C LYS A 24 1.23 3.98 8.51
N SER A 25 2.47 4.02 8.96
CA SER A 25 3.13 2.85 9.54
C SER A 25 2.37 2.34 10.77
N GLY A 26 2.05 1.05 10.78
CA GLY A 26 1.30 0.41 11.87
C GLY A 26 -0.23 0.45 11.72
N ASP A 27 -0.76 1.13 10.70
CA ASP A 27 -2.20 1.11 10.43
C ASP A 27 -2.66 -0.29 10.03
N ALA A 28 -3.77 -0.74 10.63
CA ALA A 28 -4.45 -1.95 10.20
C ALA A 28 -5.22 -1.66 8.91
N VAL A 29 -5.07 -2.53 7.91
CA VAL A 29 -5.69 -2.40 6.59
C VAL A 29 -6.45 -3.67 6.23
N SER A 30 -7.56 -3.52 5.52
CA SER A 30 -8.43 -4.61 5.06
C SER A 30 -8.35 -4.79 3.54
N VAL A 31 -8.87 -5.92 3.06
CA VAL A 31 -8.97 -6.18 1.63
C VAL A 31 -9.89 -5.14 0.99
N GLY A 32 -9.38 -4.42 -0.01
CA GLY A 32 -10.09 -3.36 -0.72
C GLY A 32 -9.73 -1.95 -0.26
N ASP A 33 -8.98 -1.79 0.83
CA ASP A 33 -8.53 -0.47 1.28
C ASP A 33 -7.51 0.12 0.29
N THR A 34 -7.65 1.41 0.03
CA THR A 34 -6.70 2.16 -0.80
C THR A 34 -5.47 2.51 0.02
N LEU A 35 -4.29 2.05 -0.41
CA LEU A 35 -3.02 2.35 0.27
C LEU A 35 -2.31 3.58 -0.30
N MET A 36 -2.36 3.75 -1.63
CA MET A 36 -1.65 4.80 -2.36
C MET A 36 -2.35 5.09 -3.68
N THR A 37 -2.18 6.31 -4.19
CA THR A 37 -2.59 6.70 -5.54
C THR A 37 -1.39 7.14 -6.37
N LEU A 38 -1.39 6.75 -7.64
CA LEU A 38 -0.40 7.13 -8.64
C LEU A 38 -1.07 8.01 -9.70
N ALA A 39 -0.34 9.01 -10.21
CA ALA A 39 -0.71 9.82 -11.38
C ALA A 39 -0.07 9.25 -12.65
#